data_AF-A1BCJ7-F1
#
_entry.id   AF-A1BCJ7-F1
#
_cell.length_a   1.000
_cell.length_b   1.000
_cell.length_c   1.000
_cell.angle_alpha   90.00
_cell.angle_beta   90.00
_cell.angle_gamma   90.00
#
_symmetry.space_group_name_H-M   'P 1'
#
loop_
_entity.id
_entity.type
_entity.pdbx_description
1 polymer ?
#
loop_
_entity_poly.entity_id
_entity_poly.type
_entity_poly.pdbx_seq_one_letter_code
_entity_poly.pdbx_strand_id
1 'polypeptide(L)'
;MIVSYILSLSEPLSLPSTALLRIEIRDTSLADAPSVTLAETQQTAEQVSGKTVVDGAIDLQKSFSPKATITLWAHLSLSGEKRIKKEDFITTRSYPITTIDENGQVLAELHPVSR
;
A
#
# COMPACT_ATOMS: atom_id res chain seq x y z
N MET A 1 6.98 -15.64 0.46
CA MET A 1 5.63 -15.78 -0.14
C MET A 1 5.40 -14.51 -0.95
N ILE A 2 4.88 -14.62 -2.18
CA ILE A 2 4.61 -13.44 -3.00
C ILE A 2 3.18 -12.96 -2.71
N VAL A 3 3.03 -11.68 -2.41
CA VAL A 3 1.73 -11.01 -2.28
C VAL A 3 1.56 -10.08 -3.47
N SER A 4 0.65 -10.43 -4.36
CA SER A 4 0.26 -9.58 -5.49
C SER A 4 -0.81 -8.58 -5.05
N TYR A 5 -0.77 -7.37 -5.57
CA TYR A 5 -1.73 -6.32 -5.22
C TYR A 5 -2.17 -5.51 -6.42
N ILE A 6 -3.34 -4.88 -6.28
CA ILE A 6 -3.83 -3.82 -7.14
C ILE A 6 -4.25 -2.66 -6.26
N LEU A 7 -3.72 -1.47 -6.56
CA LEU A 7 -4.10 -0.21 -5.94
C LEU A 7 -4.93 0.61 -6.90
N SER A 8 -6.15 0.96 -6.52
CA SER A 8 -7.01 1.84 -7.31
C SER A 8 -7.01 3.26 -6.75
N LEU A 9 -6.94 4.23 -7.67
CA LEU A 9 -7.17 5.64 -7.43
C LEU A 9 -8.48 6.04 -8.10
N SER A 10 -9.20 6.99 -7.50
CA SER A 10 -10.50 7.45 -8.04
C SER A 10 -10.38 8.11 -9.41
N GLU A 11 -9.23 8.72 -9.71
CA GLU A 11 -8.94 9.39 -10.97
C GLU A 11 -7.44 9.33 -11.29
N PRO A 12 -7.03 9.46 -12.57
CA PRO A 12 -5.62 9.50 -12.92
C PRO A 12 -4.99 10.79 -12.41
N LEU A 13 -3.86 10.67 -11.70
CA LEU A 13 -3.17 11.81 -11.09
C LEU A 13 -1.93 12.21 -11.88
N SER A 14 -1.72 13.51 -12.06
CA SER A 14 -0.43 14.06 -12.48
C SER A 14 0.48 14.20 -11.26
N LEU A 15 1.47 13.32 -11.14
CA LEU A 15 2.36 13.30 -9.99
C LEU A 15 3.63 14.15 -10.23
N PRO A 16 4.12 14.89 -9.24
CA PRO A 16 5.44 15.50 -9.31
C PRO A 16 6.51 14.41 -9.37
N SER A 17 7.67 14.70 -9.98
CA SER A 17 8.78 13.73 -10.09
C SER A 17 9.34 13.27 -8.74
N THR A 18 9.10 14.05 -7.68
CA THR A 18 9.46 13.68 -6.31
C THR A 18 8.51 12.66 -5.69
N ALA A 19 7.36 12.38 -6.32
CA ALA A 19 6.37 11.50 -5.73
C ALA A 19 6.87 10.05 -5.62
N LEU A 20 6.45 9.39 -4.54
CA LEU A 20 6.85 8.03 -4.23
C LEU A 20 5.67 7.28 -3.63
N LEU A 21 5.30 6.17 -4.27
CA LEU A 21 4.32 5.23 -3.75
C LEU A 21 5.06 4.17 -2.94
N ARG A 22 4.77 4.09 -1.64
CA ARG A 22 5.22 3.01 -0.78
C ARG A 22 4.09 2.03 -0.55
N ILE A 23 4.38 0.74 -0.66
CA ILE A 23 3.48 -0.34 -0.32
C ILE A 23 4.15 -1.22 0.72
N GLU A 24 3.45 -1.47 1.82
CA GLU A 24 3.94 -2.21 2.97
C GLU A 24 2.99 -3.36 3.29
N ILE A 25 3.57 -4.50 3.67
CA ILE A 25 2.86 -5.58 4.34
C ILE A 25 3.15 -5.46 5.83
N ARG A 26 2.10 -5.33 6.64
CA ARG A 26 2.21 -5.05 8.07
C ARG A 26 1.56 -6.14 8.92
N ASP A 27 2.21 -6.46 10.03
CA ASP A 27 1.58 -7.20 11.12
C ASP A 27 0.77 -6.21 11.98
N THR A 28 -0.54 -6.43 12.03
CA THR A 28 -1.53 -5.64 12.76
C THR A 28 -2.30 -6.49 13.78
N SER A 29 -1.70 -7.60 14.21
CA SER A 29 -2.31 -8.53 15.16
C SER A 29 -2.60 -7.91 16.53
N LEU A 30 -1.82 -6.89 16.91
CA LEU A 30 -1.95 -6.17 18.17
C LEU A 30 -2.57 -4.80 17.90
N ALA A 31 -3.79 -4.58 18.39
CA ALA A 31 -4.52 -3.33 18.16
C ALA A 31 -3.85 -2.11 18.84
N ASP A 32 -3.27 -2.32 20.03
CA ASP A 32 -2.68 -1.24 20.85
C ASP A 32 -1.15 -1.15 20.74
N ALA A 33 -0.55 -1.84 19.77
CA ALA A 33 0.88 -1.77 19.52
C ALA A 33 1.18 -1.19 18.13
N PRO A 34 2.32 -0.52 17.94
CA PRO A 34 2.76 -0.13 16.61
C PRO A 34 2.83 -1.35 15.68
N SER A 35 2.22 -1.24 14.50
CA SER A 35 2.29 -2.29 13.48
C SER A 35 3.72 -2.51 13.03
N VAL A 36 4.10 -3.77 12.81
CA VAL A 36 5.45 -4.13 12.33
C VAL A 36 5.42 -4.32 10.83
N THR A 37 6.24 -3.57 10.09
CA THR A 37 6.42 -3.79 8.65
C THR A 37 7.19 -5.09 8.42
N LEU A 38 6.59 -6.02 7.70
CA LEU A 38 7.15 -7.32 7.36
C LEU A 38 7.84 -7.33 6.00
N ALA A 39 7.33 -6.53 5.06
CA ALA A 39 7.93 -6.30 3.75
C ALA A 39 7.50 -4.92 3.21
N GLU A 40 8.33 -4.33 2.35
CA GLU A 40 8.09 -3.04 1.73
C GLU A 40 8.54 -3.08 0.27
N THR A 41 7.80 -2.42 -0.62
CA THR A 41 8.27 -2.05 -1.95
C THR A 41 7.88 -0.61 -2.25
N GLN A 42 8.52 -0.03 -3.27
CA GLN A 42 8.29 1.34 -3.70
C GLN A 42 8.15 1.44 -5.21
N GLN A 43 7.31 2.37 -5.66
CA GLN A 43 7.18 2.75 -7.07
C GLN A 43 7.37 4.27 -7.21
N THR A 44 8.06 4.69 -8.25
CA THR A 44 8.33 6.11 -8.53
C THR A 44 7.14 6.79 -9.20
N ALA A 45 7.18 8.13 -9.25
CA ALA A 45 6.18 8.94 -9.93
C ALA A 45 5.96 8.49 -11.38
N GLU A 46 7.02 8.16 -12.12
CA GLU A 46 6.94 7.73 -13.53
C GLU A 46 6.16 6.41 -13.69
N GLN A 47 6.22 5.54 -12.69
CA GLN A 47 5.52 4.24 -12.72
C GLN A 47 4.03 4.37 -12.42
N VAL A 48 3.61 5.44 -11.74
CA VAL A 48 2.24 5.61 -11.20
C VAL A 48 1.47 6.74 -11.90
N SER A 49 2.14 7.80 -12.35
CA SER A 49 1.53 9.00 -12.90
C SER A 49 0.63 8.69 -14.09
N GLY A 50 -0.55 9.30 -14.12
CA GLY A 50 -1.57 9.10 -15.16
C GLY A 50 -2.34 7.77 -15.07
N LYS A 51 -2.04 6.89 -14.10
CA LYS A 51 -2.76 5.64 -13.90
C LYS A 51 -3.87 5.78 -12.85
N THR A 52 -4.99 5.10 -13.08
CA THR A 52 -6.04 4.85 -12.09
C THR A 52 -5.85 3.53 -11.34
N VAL A 53 -5.01 2.65 -11.89
CA VAL A 53 -4.75 1.31 -11.36
C VAL A 53 -3.25 1.08 -11.37
N VAL A 54 -2.71 0.65 -10.23
CA VAL A 54 -1.30 0.32 -10.04
C VAL A 54 -1.21 -1.09 -9.48
N ASP A 55 -0.68 -2.01 -10.25
CA ASP A 55 -0.41 -3.38 -9.83
C ASP A 55 1.06 -3.59 -9.43
N GLY A 56 1.30 -4.66 -8.70
CA GLY A 56 2.64 -5.08 -8.34
C GLY A 56 2.64 -6.30 -7.44
N ALA A 57 3.84 -6.67 -6.98
CA ALA A 57 4.04 -7.78 -6.07
C ALA A 57 5.08 -7.45 -5.01
N ILE A 58 4.93 -8.01 -3.82
CA ILE A 58 5.86 -7.90 -2.70
C ILE A 58 6.29 -9.30 -2.27
N ASP A 59 7.59 -9.53 -2.17
CA ASP A 59 8.11 -10.76 -1.58
C ASP A 59 8.17 -10.65 -0.06
N LEU A 60 7.35 -11.46 0.60
CA LEU A 60 7.28 -11.60 2.03
C LEU A 60 8.21 -12.74 2.47
N GLN A 61 9.45 -12.39 2.81
CA GLN A 61 10.49 -13.35 3.19
C GLN A 61 10.37 -13.86 4.63
N LYS A 62 9.66 -13.10 5.49
CA LYS A 62 9.54 -13.42 6.92
C LYS A 62 8.37 -14.37 7.16
N SER A 63 8.63 -15.46 7.88
CA SER A 63 7.57 -16.32 8.41
C SER A 63 6.85 -15.61 9.56
N PHE A 64 5.52 -15.60 9.52
CA PHE A 64 4.65 -15.05 10.56
C PHE A 64 3.75 -16.15 11.11
N SER A 65 3.19 -15.92 12.30
CA SER A 65 2.24 -16.85 12.90
C SER A 65 1.01 -17.00 12.00
N PRO A 66 0.46 -18.21 11.82
CA PRO A 66 -0.79 -18.39 11.07
C PRO A 66 -2.00 -17.69 11.71
N LYS A 67 -1.87 -17.25 12.97
CA LYS A 67 -2.89 -16.46 13.68
C LYS A 67 -2.66 -14.95 13.56
N ALA A 68 -1.60 -14.50 12.87
CA ALA A 68 -1.30 -13.09 12.74
C ALA A 68 -2.25 -12.42 11.75
N THR A 69 -2.71 -11.21 12.08
CA THR A 69 -3.50 -10.37 11.18
C THR A 69 -2.55 -9.53 10.34
N ILE A 70 -2.33 -9.97 9.10
CA ILE A 70 -1.41 -9.32 8.16
C ILE A 70 -2.21 -8.49 7.15
N THR A 71 -1.87 -7.21 7.02
CA THR A 71 -2.58 -6.25 6.19
C THR A 71 -1.65 -5.55 5.21
N LEU A 72 -2.19 -5.16 4.05
CA LEU A 72 -1.55 -4.29 3.10
C LEU A 72 -1.85 -2.83 3.45
N TRP A 73 -0.82 -2.01 3.43
CA TRP A 73 -0.93 -0.57 3.59
C TRP A 73 -0.16 0.12 2.47
N ALA A 74 -0.73 1.17 1.89
CA ALA A 74 -0.04 1.96 0.88
C ALA A 74 -0.13 3.46 1.17
N HIS A 75 0.92 4.18 0.80
CA HIS A 75 1.04 5.63 0.90
C HIS A 75 1.74 6.18 -0.33
N LEU A 76 1.02 7.01 -1.08
CA LEU A 76 1.56 7.83 -2.14
C LEU A 76 1.89 9.20 -1.56
N SER A 77 3.19 9.46 -1.37
CA SER A 77 3.68 10.79 -0.99
C SER A 77 3.92 11.63 -2.23
N LEU A 78 3.37 12.85 -2.28
CA LEU A 78 3.66 13.78 -3.38
C LEU A 78 5.04 14.44 -3.22
N SER A 79 5.51 14.60 -1.98
CA SER A 79 6.85 15.16 -1.71
C SER A 79 7.97 14.11 -1.71
N GLY A 80 7.62 12.81 -1.70
CA GLY A 80 8.57 11.70 -1.59
C GLY A 80 9.01 11.38 -0.16
N GLU A 81 8.48 12.09 0.83
CA GLU A 81 8.83 11.89 2.23
C GLU A 81 8.06 10.72 2.86
N LYS A 82 8.66 10.11 3.90
CA LYS A 82 7.99 9.03 4.64
C LYS A 82 6.81 9.52 5.49
N ARG A 83 6.76 10.81 5.80
CA ARG A 83 5.73 11.40 6.64
C ARG A 83 4.50 11.68 5.79
N ILE A 84 3.35 11.19 6.22
CA ILE A 84 2.07 11.49 5.60
C ILE A 84 1.79 12.99 5.74
N LYS A 85 1.55 13.65 4.61
CA LYS A 85 1.15 15.05 4.54
C LYS A 85 -0.27 15.17 4.01
N LYS A 86 -0.81 16.38 4.13
CA LYS A 86 -2.02 16.75 3.40
C LYS A 86 -1.76 16.56 1.89
N GLU A 87 -2.79 16.16 1.15
CA GLU A 87 -2.72 15.92 -0.31
C GLU A 87 -2.00 14.64 -0.74
N ASP A 88 -1.32 13.94 0.19
CA ASP A 88 -0.88 12.56 -0.05
C ASP A 88 -2.10 11.63 -0.16
N PHE A 89 -1.88 10.40 -0.64
CA PHE A 89 -2.93 9.37 -0.68
C PHE A 89 -2.53 8.19 0.19
N ILE A 90 -3.49 7.63 0.91
CA ILE A 90 -3.27 6.46 1.77
C ILE A 90 -4.41 5.46 1.64
N THR A 91 -4.12 4.21 1.96
CA THR A 91 -5.16 3.24 2.31
C THR A 91 -5.77 3.63 3.66
N THR A 92 -7.09 3.82 3.72
CA THR A 92 -7.82 4.20 4.96
C THR A 92 -8.53 3.04 5.63
N ARG A 93 -8.71 1.93 4.90
CA ARG A 93 -9.32 0.68 5.39
C ARG A 93 -8.24 -0.37 5.63
N SER A 94 -8.63 -1.41 6.37
CA SER A 94 -7.82 -2.61 6.49
C SER A 94 -7.97 -3.48 5.25
N TYR A 95 -6.84 -3.88 4.65
CA TYR A 95 -6.79 -4.78 3.50
C TYR A 95 -6.01 -6.06 3.87
N PRO A 96 -6.66 -7.05 4.50
CA PRO A 96 -5.99 -8.30 4.88
C PRO A 96 -5.45 -9.02 3.65
N ILE A 97 -4.21 -9.51 3.70
CA ILE A 97 -3.60 -10.20 2.54
C ILE A 97 -4.23 -11.57 2.23
N THR A 98 -5.11 -12.04 3.11
CA THR A 98 -5.93 -13.25 2.93
C THR A 98 -7.22 -12.98 2.16
N THR A 99 -7.62 -11.71 2.00
CA THR A 99 -8.78 -11.30 1.22
C THR A 99 -8.29 -10.90 -0.18
N ILE A 100 -8.36 -11.86 -1.10
CA ILE A 100 -7.86 -11.75 -2.47
C ILE A 100 -8.99 -11.88 -3.48
N ASP A 101 -8.80 -11.33 -4.67
CA ASP A 101 -9.69 -11.51 -5.81
C ASP A 101 -9.53 -12.90 -6.48
N GLU A 102 -10.23 -13.10 -7.59
CA GLU A 102 -10.17 -14.33 -8.39
C GLU A 102 -8.76 -14.63 -8.97
N ASN A 103 -7.90 -13.62 -9.06
CA ASN A 103 -6.52 -13.73 -9.56
C ASN A 103 -5.50 -13.86 -8.43
N GLY A 104 -5.93 -13.90 -7.17
CA GLY A 104 -5.05 -13.97 -6.01
C GLY A 104 -4.39 -12.64 -5.63
N GLN A 105 -4.99 -11.51 -6.01
CA GLN A 105 -4.48 -10.17 -5.76
C GLN A 105 -5.26 -9.48 -4.64
N VAL A 106 -4.55 -8.75 -3.78
CA VAL A 106 -5.17 -7.89 -2.78
C VAL A 106 -5.62 -6.59 -3.47
N LEU A 107 -6.93 -6.34 -3.47
CA LEU A 107 -7.49 -5.10 -4.01
C LEU A 107 -7.54 -4.05 -2.90
N ALA A 108 -6.86 -2.92 -3.09
CA ALA A 108 -6.88 -1.82 -2.14
C ALA A 108 -7.10 -0.47 -2.81
N GLU A 109 -7.82 0.40 -2.11
CA GLU A 109 -8.15 1.74 -2.59
C GLU A 109 -7.31 2.79 -1.86
N LEU A 110 -6.71 3.69 -2.64
CA LEU A 110 -6.02 4.88 -2.17
C LEU A 110 -7.00 6.06 -2.11
N HIS A 111 -7.04 6.73 -0.96
CA HIS A 111 -7.84 7.92 -0.76
C HIS A 111 -6.97 9.12 -0.43
N PRO A 112 -7.34 10.32 -0.89
CA PRO A 112 -6.62 11.54 -0.53
C PRO A 112 -6.73 11.79 0.97
N VAL A 113 -5.62 12.20 1.57
CA VAL A 113 -5.56 12.69 2.95
C VAL A 113 -6.25 14.04 2.99
N SER A 114 -7.54 13.96 3.33
CA SER A 114 -8.41 15.12 3.57
C SER A 114 -8.12 15.68 4.96
N ARG A 115 -8.18 17.00 5.09
CA ARG A 115 -7.86 17.74 6.32
C ARG A 115 -8.83 17.46 7.45
#